data_AF-A0A7W7HSH2-F1
#
_entry.id   AF-A0A7W7HSH2-F1
#
_cell.length_a   1.000
_cell.length_b   1.000
_cell.length_c   1.000
_cell.angle_alpha   90.00
_cell.angle_beta   90.00
_cell.angle_gamma   90.00
#
_symmetry.space_group_name_H-M   'P 1'
#
loop_
_entity.id
_entity.type
_entity.pdbx_description
1 polymer ?
#
loop_
_entity_poly.entity_id
_entity_poly.type
_entity_poly.pdbx_seq_one_letter_code
_entity_poly.pdbx_strand_id
1 'polypeptide(L)' 'MQTVSARRELGIVVALAVLGLGLVLIVAFAPWYAPAGARDAGATVVQTYEPQPGAALGR' A
#
# COMPACT_ATOMS: atom_id res chain seq x y z
N MET A 1 39.10 13.31 -25.14
CA MET A 1 38.16 12.41 -24.43
C MET A 1 38.35 12.65 -22.94
N GLN A 2 37.40 13.33 -22.31
CA GLN A 2 37.51 13.74 -20.90
C GLN A 2 37.16 12.53 -20.02
N THR A 3 38.17 11.87 -19.46
CA THR A 3 37.98 10.71 -18.59
C THR A 3 37.31 11.16 -17.30
N VAL A 4 36.01 10.96 -17.21
CA VAL A 4 35.28 11.15 -15.97
C VAL A 4 35.84 10.13 -14.97
N SER A 5 36.14 10.56 -13.73
CA SER A 5 36.62 9.65 -12.69
C SER A 5 35.63 8.49 -12.54
N ALA A 6 36.10 7.24 -12.64
CA ALA A 6 35.27 6.03 -12.56
C ALA A 6 34.36 6.00 -11.32
N ARG A 7 34.78 6.67 -10.23
CA ARG A 7 33.99 6.83 -9.00
C ARG A 7 32.72 7.65 -9.20
N ARG A 8 32.76 8.66 -10.08
CA ARG A 8 31.63 9.52 -10.41
C ARG A 8 30.61 8.78 -11.28
N GLU A 9 31.10 7.99 -12.23
CA GLU A 9 30.25 7.15 -13.08
C GLU A 9 29.53 6.09 -12.25
N LEU A 10 30.26 5.35 -11.41
CA LEU A 10 29.66 4.40 -10.46
C LEU A 10 28.65 5.08 -9.53
N GLY A 11 28.96 6.29 -9.04
CA GLY A 11 28.03 7.06 -8.22
C GLY A 11 26.71 7.38 -8.94
N ILE A 12 26.77 7.76 -10.21
CA ILE A 12 25.58 8.02 -11.04
C ILE A 12 24.78 6.73 -11.26
N VAL A 13 25.45 5.64 -11.62
CA VAL A 13 24.78 4.34 -11.86
C VAL A 13 24.07 3.86 -10.60
N VAL A 14 24.73 3.93 -9.44
CA VAL A 14 24.12 3.56 -8.16
C VAL A 14 22.93 4.45 -7.84
N ALA A 15 23.05 5.78 -8.02
CA ALA A 15 21.94 6.70 -7.78
C ALA A 15 20.73 6.38 -8.67
N LEU A 16 20.96 6.10 -9.96
CA LEU A 16 19.90 5.69 -10.89
C LEU A 16 19.28 4.36 -10.50
N ALA A 17 20.07 3.38 -10.06
CA ALA A 17 19.58 2.09 -9.60
C ALA A 17 18.68 2.23 -8.35
N VAL A 18 19.10 3.05 -7.37
CA VAL A 18 18.31 3.33 -6.16
C VAL A 18 17.01 4.06 -6.52
N LEU A 19 17.05 5.01 -7.44
CA LEU A 19 15.86 5.72 -7.91
C LEU A 19 14.88 4.79 -8.63
N GLY A 20 15.39 3.90 -9.49
CA GLY A 20 14.59 2.86 -10.14
C GLY A 20 13.96 1.89 -9.14
N LEU A 21 14.75 1.42 -8.16
CA LEU A 21 14.25 0.56 -7.09
C LEU A 21 13.13 1.23 -6.28
N GLY A 22 13.32 2.51 -5.92
CA GLY A 22 12.28 3.29 -5.23
C GLY A 22 11.00 3.39 -6.04
N LEU A 23 11.09 3.62 -7.34
CA LEU A 23 9.93 3.69 -8.23
C LEU A 23 9.19 2.33 -8.31
N VAL A 24 9.93 1.23 -8.40
CA VAL A 24 9.35 -0.14 -8.37
C VAL A 24 8.61 -0.39 -7.06
N LEU A 25 9.20 -0.03 -5.92
CA LEU A 25 8.56 -0.20 -4.61
C LEU A 25 7.29 0.64 -4.48
N ILE A 26 7.31 1.90 -4.92
CA ILE A 26 6.12 2.75 -4.93
C ILE A 26 5.03 2.09 -5.78
N VAL A 27 5.36 1.60 -6.97
CA VAL A 27 4.35 1.00 -7.84
C VAL A 27 3.82 -0.33 -7.30
N ALA A 28 4.69 -1.16 -6.74
CA ALA A 28 4.28 -2.46 -6.20
C ALA A 28 3.41 -2.33 -4.94
N PHE A 29 3.66 -1.33 -4.10
CA PHE A 29 3.03 -1.19 -2.78
C PHE A 29 2.06 0.00 -2.66
N ALA A 30 1.93 0.84 -3.68
CA ALA A 30 0.92 1.90 -3.68
C ALA A 30 -0.48 1.27 -3.66
N PRO A 31 -1.39 1.77 -2.81
CA PRO A 31 -2.76 1.30 -2.75
C PRO A 31 -3.55 1.94 -3.91
N TRP A 32 -3.26 1.53 -5.14
CA TRP A 32 -3.89 2.01 -6.38
C TRP A 32 -5.40 1.94 -6.36
N TYR A 33 -5.91 0.95 -5.63
CA TYR A 33 -7.32 0.72 -5.38
C TYR A 33 -7.56 0.73 -3.87
N ALA A 34 -7.14 1.79 -3.18
CA ALA A 34 -7.65 2.05 -1.85
C ALA A 34 -9.18 2.21 -1.96
N PRO A 35 -9.99 1.42 -1.23
CA PRO A 35 -11.41 1.73 -1.14
C PRO A 35 -11.54 3.16 -0.61
N ALA A 36 -12.42 3.96 -1.21
CA ALA A 36 -12.74 5.31 -0.78
C ALA A 36 -13.39 5.25 0.61
N GLY A 37 -12.58 5.08 1.65
CA GLY A 37 -13.08 4.65 2.96
C GLY A 37 -11.98 4.16 3.89
N ALA A 38 -10.89 4.92 4.04
CA ALA A 38 -9.94 4.71 5.14
C ALA A 38 -10.58 4.98 6.54
N ARG A 39 -11.86 5.37 6.59
CA ARG A 39 -12.66 5.38 7.82
C ARG A 39 -13.28 4.01 8.15
N ASP A 40 -13.40 3.09 7.18
CA ASP A 40 -14.14 1.84 7.35
C ASP A 40 -13.27 0.57 7.18
N ALA A 41 -11.97 0.74 6.89
CA ALA A 41 -10.99 -0.35 6.94
C ALA A 41 -10.47 -0.62 8.38
N GLY A 42 -11.12 -0.06 9.40
CA GLY A 42 -11.03 -0.59 10.76
C GLY A 42 -11.76 -1.91 10.77
N ALA A 43 -11.08 -2.99 11.18
CA ALA A 43 -11.61 -4.34 11.35
C ALA A 43 -13.14 -4.38 11.36
N THR A 44 -13.75 -4.92 10.31
CA THR A 44 -15.20 -5.16 10.30
C THR A 44 -15.49 -6.11 11.46
N VAL A 45 -15.81 -5.54 12.61
CA VAL A 45 -16.37 -6.28 13.74
C VAL A 45 -17.75 -6.68 13.27
N VAL A 46 -17.85 -7.90 12.74
CA VAL A 46 -19.15 -8.52 12.52
C VAL A 46 -19.74 -8.75 13.92
N GLN A 47 -20.48 -7.76 14.44
CA GLN A 47 -21.30 -7.96 15.62
C GLN A 47 -22.44 -8.91 15.21
N THR A 48 -22.18 -10.20 15.42
CA THR A 48 -23.20 -11.24 15.43
C THR A 48 -23.98 -11.06 16.71
N TYR A 49 -25.07 -10.30 16.66
CA TYR A 49 -26.07 -10.35 17.72
C TYR A 49 -26.66 -11.76 17.72
N GLU A 50 -26.70 -12.41 18.90
CA GLU A 50 -27.49 -13.63 19.05
C GLU A 50 -28.95 -13.32 18.72
N PRO A 51 -29.64 -14.16 17.92
CA PRO A 51 -31.04 -13.95 17.61
C PRO A 51 -31.83 -14.03 18.92
N GLN A 52 -32.37 -12.89 19.37
CA GLN A 52 -33.20 -12.86 20.57
C GLN A 52 -34.51 -13.63 20.28
N PRO A 53 -34.81 -14.71 21.03
CA PRO A 53 -36.02 -15.51 20.82
C PRO A 53 -37.24 -14.67 21.20
N GLY A 54 -37.77 -13.92 20.24
CA GLY A 54 -38.91 -13.03 20.44
C GLY A 54 -39.12 -12.01 19.32
N ALA A 55 -38.08 -11.64 18.56
CA ALA A 55 -38.21 -10.64 17.49
C ALA A 55 -38.92 -11.15 16.21
N ALA A 56 -39.14 -12.47 16.09
CA ALA A 56 -39.81 -13.08 14.95
C ALA A 56 -41.34 -13.22 15.09
N LEU A 57 -41.93 -12.83 16.22
CA LEU A 57 -43.37 -12.91 16.44
C LEU A 57 -43.98 -11.50 16.44
N GLY A 58 -44.24 -10.99 15.23
CA GLY A 58 -45.17 -9.88 15.05
C GLY A 58 -46.57 -10.30 15.49
N ARG A 59 -46.98 -9.82 16.67
CA ARG A 59 -48.37 -9.57 17.05
C ARG A 59 -48.42 -8.38 18.02
#